data_AF-A0A1R2AKI0-F1
#
_entry.id   AF-A0A1R2AKI0-F1
#
_cell.length_a   1.000
_cell.length_b   1.000
_cell.length_c   1.000
_cell.angle_alpha   90.00
_cell.angle_beta   90.00
_cell.angle_gamma   90.00
#
_symmetry.space_group_name_H-M   'P 1'
#
loop_
_entity.id
_entity.type
_entity.pdbx_description
1 polymer ?
#
loop_
_entity_poly.entity_id
_entity_poly.type
_entity_poly.pdbx_seq_one_letter_code
_entity_poly.pdbx_strand_id
1 'polypeptide(L)'
;MSHYINRLRMPVTLENQGTNLFYSFNFGPAHFVLINSEVYFDERLYPSIETHDNWLIKDLKQANLNRENVPWIFVFNHRALYCSNGKKDCVDESLVLRKHIENILYENSVDIMFQVVVHNYERCIAIYNKKRIIGANDTYNNYYYLKVVMYHEKGNAGKFKSHNDPFIRNKDEWHIFGSESYGYGRLKIYNKTHVYYEQFSSEKGEEIDYFWVIKDKN
;
A
#
# COMPACT_ATOMS: atom_id res chain seq x y z
N MET A 1 -0.84 21.55 -3.94
CA MET A 1 -0.10 20.59 -4.78
C MET A 1 0.79 21.18 -5.90
N SER A 2 0.74 22.48 -6.22
CA SER A 2 1.49 23.03 -7.37
C SER A 2 3.00 22.78 -7.33
N HIS A 3 3.66 22.89 -6.17
CA HIS A 3 5.11 22.64 -6.08
C HIS A 3 5.51 21.20 -6.41
N TYR A 4 4.72 20.21 -5.99
CA TYR A 4 4.99 18.79 -6.29
C TYR A 4 4.92 18.57 -7.81
N ILE A 5 3.81 18.97 -8.42
CA ILE A 5 3.53 18.77 -9.85
C ILE A 5 4.61 19.43 -10.72
N ASN A 6 5.06 20.62 -10.36
CA ASN A 6 6.04 21.37 -11.15
C ASN A 6 7.49 20.94 -10.96
N ARG A 7 7.83 20.25 -9.85
CA ARG A 7 9.22 19.89 -9.52
C ARG A 7 9.53 18.41 -9.73
N LEU A 8 8.53 17.54 -9.61
CA LEU A 8 8.69 16.12 -9.79
C LEU A 8 8.00 15.71 -11.09
N ARG A 9 8.77 15.15 -12.02
CA ARG A 9 8.26 14.69 -13.32
C ARG A 9 7.85 13.23 -13.22
N MET A 10 6.57 13.00 -12.91
CA MET A 10 5.93 11.69 -13.02
C MET A 10 5.02 11.65 -14.26
N PRO A 11 4.54 10.47 -14.71
CA PRO A 11 3.68 10.35 -15.88
C PRO A 11 2.46 11.29 -15.84
N VAL A 12 2.33 12.08 -16.89
CA VAL A 12 1.17 12.95 -17.13
C VAL A 12 0.33 12.29 -18.22
N THR A 13 -0.95 12.08 -17.94
CA THR A 13 -1.86 11.32 -18.80
C THR A 13 -3.16 12.09 -19.00
N LEU A 14 -4.02 11.59 -19.90
CA LEU A 14 -5.36 12.17 -20.07
C LEU A 14 -6.24 11.81 -18.85
N GLU A 15 -6.05 10.63 -18.30
CA GLU A 15 -6.80 10.09 -17.17
C GLU A 15 -6.56 10.86 -15.87
N ASN A 16 -5.31 11.29 -15.63
CA ASN A 16 -5.00 12.20 -14.52
C ASN A 16 -5.14 13.69 -14.89
N GLN A 17 -5.77 13.96 -16.04
CA GLN A 17 -6.14 15.29 -16.53
C GLN A 17 -5.00 16.30 -16.52
N GLY A 18 -3.82 15.86 -16.95
CA GLY A 18 -2.64 16.72 -17.00
C GLY A 18 -1.92 16.88 -15.65
N THR A 19 -2.45 16.29 -14.57
CA THR A 19 -1.73 16.21 -13.30
C THR A 19 -0.75 15.04 -13.32
N ASN A 20 0.03 14.85 -12.27
CA ASN A 20 0.90 13.68 -12.11
C ASN A 20 0.74 13.06 -10.72
N LEU A 21 -0.45 13.26 -10.13
CA LEU A 21 -0.77 12.90 -8.76
C LEU A 21 -1.18 11.44 -8.59
N PHE A 22 -1.65 10.81 -9.66
CA PHE A 22 -1.85 9.38 -9.75
C PHE A 22 -1.49 8.89 -11.15
N TYR A 23 -0.95 7.68 -11.24
CA TYR A 23 -0.52 7.04 -12.47
C TYR A 23 -0.14 5.59 -12.18
N SER A 24 0.06 4.80 -13.23
CA SER A 24 0.54 3.43 -13.16
C SER A 24 1.63 3.18 -14.20
N PHE A 25 2.42 2.13 -14.01
CA PHE A 25 3.41 1.68 -14.98
C PHE A 25 3.77 0.21 -14.77
N ASN A 26 4.28 -0.43 -15.82
CA ASN A 26 4.84 -1.77 -15.75
C ASN A 26 6.35 -1.71 -15.62
N PHE A 27 6.92 -2.52 -14.74
CA PHE A 27 8.37 -2.70 -14.65
C PHE A 27 8.69 -4.16 -14.29
N GLY A 28 9.38 -4.85 -15.19
CA GLY A 28 9.61 -6.29 -15.07
C GLY A 28 8.26 -7.05 -14.99
N PRO A 29 8.13 -8.06 -14.09
CA PRO A 29 6.91 -8.85 -13.94
C PRO A 29 5.87 -8.19 -13.02
N ALA A 30 5.88 -6.86 -12.90
CA ALA A 30 5.02 -6.14 -11.97
C ALA A 30 4.38 -4.89 -12.58
N HIS A 31 3.15 -4.65 -12.14
CA HIS A 31 2.39 -3.44 -12.38
C HIS A 31 2.34 -2.62 -11.09
N PHE A 32 2.78 -1.38 -11.19
CA PHE A 32 2.85 -0.43 -10.08
C PHE A 32 1.79 0.63 -10.26
N VAL A 33 0.97 0.86 -9.23
CA VAL A 33 -0.13 1.83 -9.24
C VAL A 33 0.07 2.81 -8.09
N LEU A 34 0.16 4.10 -8.39
CA LEU A 34 0.29 5.15 -7.38
C LEU A 34 -0.99 5.96 -7.38
N ILE A 35 -1.67 5.99 -6.23
CA ILE A 35 -2.95 6.67 -6.05
C ILE A 35 -2.78 7.96 -5.24
N ASN A 36 -3.72 8.89 -5.40
CA ASN A 36 -3.76 10.12 -4.64
C ASN A 36 -4.84 10.06 -3.55
N SER A 37 -4.51 9.64 -2.32
CA SER A 37 -5.48 9.63 -1.22
C SER A 37 -6.03 11.00 -0.83
N GLU A 38 -5.34 12.10 -1.15
CA GLU A 38 -5.76 13.42 -0.68
C GLU A 38 -7.11 13.85 -1.28
N VAL A 39 -7.46 13.33 -2.46
CA VAL A 39 -8.72 13.64 -3.16
C VAL A 39 -9.97 13.31 -2.34
N TYR A 40 -9.89 12.32 -1.43
CA TYR A 40 -11.02 11.92 -0.58
C TYR A 40 -11.26 12.84 0.62
N PHE A 41 -10.38 13.82 0.85
CA PHE A 41 -10.44 14.71 2.01
C PHE A 41 -10.51 16.20 1.64
N ASP A 42 -10.34 16.53 0.37
CA ASP A 42 -10.43 17.90 -0.12
C ASP A 42 -11.02 17.92 -1.54
N GLU A 43 -12.31 18.25 -1.62
CA GLU A 43 -13.07 18.32 -2.88
C GLU A 43 -12.56 19.39 -3.86
N ARG A 44 -11.70 20.31 -3.40
CA ARG A 44 -11.06 21.32 -4.27
C ARG A 44 -9.90 20.72 -5.05
N LEU A 45 -9.44 19.53 -4.67
CA LEU A 45 -8.38 18.84 -5.39
C LEU A 45 -8.92 18.26 -6.69
N TYR A 46 -8.04 18.27 -7.69
CA TYR A 46 -8.31 17.79 -9.03
C TYR A 46 -7.20 16.82 -9.43
N PRO A 47 -7.51 15.72 -10.14
CA PRO A 47 -8.84 15.25 -10.56
C PRO A 47 -9.82 14.91 -9.43
N SER A 48 -11.12 14.81 -9.74
CA SER A 48 -12.17 14.49 -8.76
C SER A 48 -12.10 13.04 -8.26
N ILE A 49 -12.79 12.74 -7.15
CA ILE A 49 -12.93 11.37 -6.61
C ILE A 49 -13.47 10.42 -7.69
N GLU A 50 -14.53 10.80 -8.40
CA GLU A 50 -15.12 9.97 -9.46
C GLU A 50 -14.11 9.69 -10.59
N THR A 51 -13.33 10.69 -11.00
CA THR A 51 -12.31 10.51 -12.03
C THR A 51 -11.22 9.54 -11.57
N HIS A 52 -10.79 9.70 -10.32
CA HIS A 52 -9.76 8.88 -9.70
C HIS A 52 -10.22 7.43 -9.50
N ASP A 53 -11.42 7.21 -8.94
CA ASP A 53 -12.00 5.88 -8.73
C ASP A 53 -12.21 5.14 -10.07
N ASN A 54 -12.78 5.82 -11.07
CA ASN A 54 -13.01 5.24 -12.40
C ASN A 54 -11.69 4.87 -13.08
N TRP A 55 -10.67 5.72 -12.97
CA TRP A 55 -9.34 5.41 -13.49
C TRP A 55 -8.74 4.18 -12.78
N LEU A 56 -8.76 4.15 -11.44
CA LEU A 56 -8.18 3.07 -10.65
C LEU A 56 -8.83 1.72 -10.99
N ILE A 57 -10.16 1.69 -11.09
CA ILE A 57 -10.91 0.49 -11.49
C ILE A 57 -10.50 0.04 -12.89
N LYS A 58 -10.41 0.97 -13.85
CA LYS A 58 -10.04 0.65 -15.24
C LYS A 58 -8.61 0.10 -15.31
N ASP A 59 -7.67 0.77 -14.68
CA ASP A 59 -6.25 0.43 -14.65
C ASP A 59 -6.01 -0.97 -14.06
N LEU A 60 -6.58 -1.23 -12.87
CA LEU A 60 -6.46 -2.54 -12.22
C LEU A 60 -7.13 -3.67 -13.01
N LYS A 61 -8.28 -3.41 -13.66
CA LYS A 61 -8.89 -4.39 -14.58
C LYS A 61 -7.97 -4.72 -15.75
N GLN A 62 -7.33 -3.73 -16.35
CA GLN A 62 -6.37 -3.96 -17.44
C GLN A 62 -5.14 -4.74 -16.97
N ALA A 63 -4.61 -4.42 -15.80
CA ALA A 63 -3.50 -5.17 -15.20
C ALA A 63 -3.88 -6.62 -14.90
N ASN A 64 -5.11 -6.87 -14.43
CA ASN A 64 -5.63 -8.22 -14.22
C ASN A 64 -5.76 -9.02 -15.51
N LEU A 65 -6.19 -8.40 -16.61
CA LEU A 65 -6.19 -9.03 -17.93
C LEU A 65 -4.78 -9.36 -18.44
N ASN A 66 -3.74 -8.70 -17.90
CA ASN A 66 -2.34 -8.86 -18.29
C ASN A 66 -1.49 -9.59 -17.23
N ARG A 67 -2.11 -10.34 -16.29
CA ARG A 67 -1.40 -11.05 -15.20
C ARG A 67 -0.37 -12.07 -15.67
N GLU A 68 -0.47 -12.55 -16.91
CA GLU A 68 0.56 -13.41 -17.48
C GLU A 68 1.92 -12.70 -17.57
N ASN A 69 1.92 -11.41 -17.93
CA ASN A 69 3.14 -10.60 -18.07
C ASN A 69 3.49 -9.83 -16.80
N VAL A 70 2.48 -9.32 -16.10
CA VAL A 70 2.60 -8.60 -14.82
C VAL A 70 1.85 -9.33 -13.71
N PRO A 71 2.32 -10.51 -13.28
CA PRO A 71 1.64 -11.30 -12.24
C PRO A 71 1.53 -10.57 -10.92
N TRP A 72 2.35 -9.56 -10.65
CA TRP A 72 2.33 -8.78 -9.42
C TRP A 72 1.69 -7.40 -9.62
N ILE A 73 0.71 -7.05 -8.80
CA ILE A 73 0.11 -5.73 -8.75
C ILE A 73 0.38 -5.11 -7.38
N PHE A 74 1.10 -3.99 -7.40
CA PHE A 74 1.45 -3.23 -6.20
C PHE A 74 0.80 -1.85 -6.24
N VAL A 75 0.09 -1.50 -5.17
CA VAL A 75 -0.54 -0.19 -5.02
C VAL A 75 0.24 0.63 -4.00
N PHE A 76 0.36 1.94 -4.22
CA PHE A 76 1.04 2.86 -3.30
C PHE A 76 0.12 4.02 -3.01
N ASN A 77 0.02 4.37 -1.74
CA ASN A 77 -0.82 5.45 -1.26
C ASN A 77 -0.13 6.23 -0.15
N HIS A 78 -0.56 7.47 0.08
CA HIS A 78 -0.16 8.21 1.28
C HIS A 78 -1.00 7.74 2.47
N ARG A 79 -2.25 8.19 2.61
CA ARG A 79 -3.04 7.92 3.80
C ARG A 79 -3.36 6.43 4.01
N ALA A 80 -3.32 5.98 5.25
CA ALA A 80 -3.49 4.58 5.61
C ALA A 80 -4.96 4.14 5.60
N LEU A 81 -5.23 2.94 5.08
CA LEU A 81 -6.52 2.26 5.24
C LEU A 81 -6.57 1.46 6.56
N TYR A 82 -5.42 0.96 6.98
CA TYR A 82 -5.25 0.18 8.22
C TYR A 82 -3.98 0.61 8.95
N CYS A 83 -4.10 1.10 10.17
CA CYS A 83 -2.94 1.38 11.02
C CYS A 83 -3.33 1.34 12.49
N SER A 84 -2.40 0.93 13.34
CA SER A 84 -2.62 0.72 14.77
C SER A 84 -2.16 1.93 15.60
N ASN A 85 -2.59 3.13 15.22
CA ASN A 85 -2.36 4.36 15.98
C ASN A 85 -3.70 4.97 16.44
N GLY A 86 -3.70 5.69 17.57
CA GLY A 86 -4.90 6.36 18.09
C GLY A 86 -5.22 7.72 17.45
N LYS A 87 -4.43 8.18 16.48
CA LYS A 87 -4.63 9.46 15.78
C LYS A 87 -5.76 9.41 14.77
N LYS A 88 -6.30 10.60 14.46
CA LYS A 88 -7.35 10.82 13.45
C LYS A 88 -7.07 10.09 12.13
N ASP A 89 -5.81 10.10 11.67
CA ASP A 89 -5.36 9.46 10.43
C ASP A 89 -5.69 7.95 10.40
N CYS A 90 -5.61 7.27 11.55
CA CYS A 90 -5.86 5.83 11.70
C CYS A 90 -7.29 5.47 12.11
N VAL A 91 -8.06 6.44 12.61
CA VAL A 91 -9.41 6.20 13.12
C VAL A 91 -10.45 6.69 12.13
N ASP A 92 -10.56 8.00 11.94
CA ASP A 92 -11.62 8.60 11.12
C ASP A 92 -11.28 8.55 9.63
N GLU A 93 -10.06 8.92 9.29
CA GLU A 93 -9.64 9.05 7.89
C GLU A 93 -9.44 7.68 7.23
N SER A 94 -8.95 6.70 7.99
CA SER A 94 -8.85 5.31 7.54
C SER A 94 -10.22 4.71 7.21
N LEU A 95 -11.30 5.12 7.90
CA LEU A 95 -12.67 4.69 7.60
C LEU A 95 -13.18 5.29 6.30
N VAL A 96 -12.89 6.57 6.04
CA VAL A 96 -13.24 7.22 4.77
C VAL A 96 -12.58 6.49 3.60
N LEU A 97 -11.27 6.25 3.67
CA LEU A 97 -10.55 5.59 2.58
C LEU A 97 -11.00 4.15 2.35
N ARG A 98 -11.25 3.39 3.42
CA ARG A 98 -11.77 2.02 3.28
C ARG A 98 -13.10 1.97 2.55
N LYS A 99 -14.00 2.94 2.80
CA LYS A 99 -15.28 3.02 2.11
C LYS A 99 -15.14 3.18 0.58
N HIS A 100 -14.12 3.89 0.12
CA HIS A 100 -13.90 4.15 -1.30
C HIS A 100 -13.01 3.10 -1.98
N ILE A 101 -11.88 2.77 -1.37
CA ILE A 101 -10.78 2.10 -2.07
C ILE A 101 -10.71 0.60 -1.73
N GLU A 102 -11.05 0.18 -0.51
CA GLU A 102 -10.83 -1.20 -0.06
C GLU A 102 -11.50 -2.24 -0.96
N ASN A 103 -12.76 -1.98 -1.37
CA ASN A 103 -13.49 -2.87 -2.26
C ASN A 103 -12.87 -2.91 -3.67
N ILE A 104 -12.40 -1.78 -4.20
CA ILE A 104 -11.74 -1.71 -5.51
C ILE A 104 -10.49 -2.58 -5.50
N LEU A 105 -9.67 -2.49 -4.45
CA LEU A 105 -8.43 -3.27 -4.33
C LEU A 105 -8.71 -4.77 -4.20
N TYR A 106 -9.71 -5.12 -3.38
CA TYR A 106 -10.11 -6.50 -3.15
C TYR A 106 -10.68 -7.16 -4.41
N GLU A 107 -11.65 -6.52 -5.09
CA GLU A 107 -12.25 -7.04 -6.32
C GLU A 107 -11.24 -7.22 -7.46
N ASN A 108 -10.18 -6.42 -7.44
CA ASN A 108 -9.11 -6.49 -8.44
C ASN A 108 -7.87 -7.27 -7.96
N SER A 109 -7.98 -8.06 -6.88
CA SER A 109 -6.94 -8.99 -6.42
C SER A 109 -5.55 -8.35 -6.25
N VAL A 110 -5.48 -7.09 -5.79
CA VAL A 110 -4.19 -6.42 -5.53
C VAL A 110 -3.36 -7.23 -4.52
N ASP A 111 -2.06 -7.39 -4.80
CA ASP A 111 -1.20 -8.26 -3.98
C ASP A 111 -0.71 -7.57 -2.71
N ILE A 112 -0.17 -6.35 -2.84
CA ILE A 112 0.38 -5.57 -1.72
C ILE A 112 0.05 -4.10 -1.95
N MET A 113 -0.31 -3.40 -0.87
CA MET A 113 -0.44 -1.94 -0.87
C MET A 113 0.52 -1.34 0.14
N PHE A 114 1.41 -0.50 -0.37
CA PHE A 114 2.24 0.33 0.47
C PHE A 114 1.47 1.60 0.80
N GLN A 115 1.41 1.95 2.07
CA GLN A 115 0.76 3.15 2.59
C GLN A 115 1.73 3.91 3.51
N VAL A 116 1.57 5.22 3.64
CA VAL A 116 2.51 6.05 4.38
C VAL A 116 1.81 7.27 5.00
N VAL A 117 1.66 7.35 6.31
CA VAL A 117 1.13 8.54 7.00
C VAL A 117 1.59 8.61 8.45
N VAL A 118 1.54 7.48 9.16
CA VAL A 118 2.04 7.27 10.52
C VAL A 118 3.55 7.05 10.45
N HIS A 119 4.31 7.75 11.29
CA HIS A 119 5.77 7.64 11.28
C HIS A 119 6.28 6.45 12.10
N ASN A 120 5.79 5.26 11.75
CA ASN A 120 6.29 3.98 12.20
C ASN A 120 6.30 3.00 11.01
N TYR A 121 6.82 1.80 11.25
CA TYR A 121 6.65 0.66 10.36
C TYR A 121 5.58 -0.26 10.94
N GLU A 122 4.62 -0.67 10.12
CA GLU A 122 3.60 -1.65 10.48
C GLU A 122 3.36 -2.64 9.34
N ARG A 123 3.29 -3.93 9.70
CA ARG A 123 2.89 -5.02 8.82
C ARG A 123 1.55 -5.57 9.27
N CYS A 124 0.60 -5.54 8.34
CA CYS A 124 -0.71 -6.17 8.49
C CYS A 124 -0.72 -7.53 7.79
N ILE A 125 -1.51 -8.46 8.32
CA ILE A 125 -1.93 -9.64 7.55
C ILE A 125 -2.91 -9.22 6.44
N ALA A 126 -3.12 -10.11 5.46
CA ALA A 126 -4.14 -9.90 4.44
C ALA A 126 -5.52 -9.68 5.11
N ILE A 127 -6.15 -8.54 4.82
CA ILE A 127 -7.33 -8.06 5.55
C ILE A 127 -8.34 -7.39 4.64
N TYR A 128 -9.59 -7.84 4.72
CA TYR A 128 -10.73 -7.23 4.05
C TYR A 128 -11.88 -7.05 5.03
N ASN A 129 -12.48 -5.85 5.05
CA ASN A 129 -13.62 -5.53 5.91
C ASN A 129 -13.35 -5.90 7.38
N LYS A 130 -12.17 -5.50 7.87
CA LYS A 130 -11.66 -5.82 9.23
C LYS A 130 -11.54 -7.30 9.57
N LYS A 131 -11.66 -8.20 8.59
CA LYS A 131 -11.52 -9.64 8.78
C LYS A 131 -10.23 -10.13 8.14
N ARG A 132 -9.49 -10.95 8.90
CA ARG A 132 -8.29 -11.63 8.41
C ARG A 132 -8.68 -12.61 7.31
N ILE A 133 -7.93 -12.59 6.21
CA ILE A 133 -8.07 -13.54 5.12
C ILE A 133 -6.78 -14.35 5.05
N ILE A 134 -6.80 -15.52 5.68
CA ILE A 134 -5.61 -16.36 5.85
C ILE A 134 -5.81 -17.66 5.08
N GLY A 135 -4.84 -18.05 4.26
CA GLY A 135 -4.79 -19.35 3.61
C GLY A 135 -4.47 -20.47 4.59
N ALA A 136 -4.88 -21.70 4.28
CA ALA A 136 -4.64 -22.86 5.14
C ALA A 136 -3.14 -23.14 5.42
N ASN A 137 -2.26 -22.68 4.52
CA ASN A 137 -0.82 -22.90 4.59
C ASN A 137 -0.04 -21.63 4.98
N ASP A 138 -0.72 -20.53 5.30
CA ASP A 138 -0.04 -19.30 5.70
C ASP A 138 0.67 -19.49 7.03
N THR A 139 1.84 -18.86 7.13
CA THR A 139 2.66 -18.80 8.34
C THR A 139 3.00 -17.35 8.66
N TYR A 140 3.68 -17.10 9.78
CA TYR A 140 4.05 -15.74 10.21
C TYR A 140 4.74 -14.91 9.12
N ASN A 141 5.63 -15.53 8.33
CA ASN A 141 6.43 -14.85 7.30
C ASN A 141 6.22 -15.41 5.89
N ASN A 142 5.29 -16.33 5.67
CA ASN A 142 5.03 -16.86 4.32
C ASN A 142 3.53 -16.86 4.07
N TYR A 143 3.12 -16.14 3.04
CA TYR A 143 1.72 -16.00 2.64
C TYR A 143 1.52 -16.66 1.28
N TYR A 144 0.75 -17.74 1.31
CA TYR A 144 0.37 -18.54 0.16
C TYR A 144 -1.06 -18.15 -0.18
N TYR A 145 -1.21 -17.37 -1.26
CA TYR A 145 -2.48 -16.85 -1.77
C TYR A 145 -3.00 -15.57 -1.08
N LEU A 146 -2.33 -14.45 -1.31
CA LEU A 146 -2.86 -13.13 -0.97
C LEU A 146 -3.97 -12.72 -1.96
N LYS A 147 -5.22 -12.80 -1.49
CA LYS A 147 -6.37 -12.13 -2.12
C LYS A 147 -6.56 -10.69 -1.66
N VAL A 148 -5.74 -10.26 -0.71
CA VAL A 148 -5.91 -8.95 -0.08
C VAL A 148 -4.59 -8.28 0.16
N VAL A 149 -4.68 -6.99 0.11
CA VAL A 149 -3.64 -6.02 0.35
C VAL A 149 -2.94 -6.22 1.69
N MET A 150 -1.65 -6.50 1.67
CA MET A 150 -0.79 -6.17 2.82
C MET A 150 -0.59 -4.67 2.86
N TYR A 151 -1.04 -4.05 3.93
CA TYR A 151 -0.84 -2.64 4.22
C TYR A 151 0.49 -2.47 4.92
N HIS A 152 1.32 -1.63 4.33
CA HIS A 152 2.69 -1.46 4.75
C HIS A 152 2.93 0.02 5.03
N GLU A 153 3.06 0.38 6.30
CA GLU A 153 3.29 1.76 6.77
C GLU A 153 4.77 2.15 6.67
N LYS A 154 5.14 3.21 5.92
CA LYS A 154 6.52 3.76 5.86
C LYS A 154 6.61 5.26 6.14
N GLY A 155 5.99 5.76 7.19
CA GLY A 155 6.27 7.13 7.61
C GLY A 155 7.63 7.29 8.33
N ASN A 156 8.34 6.19 8.61
CA ASN A 156 9.58 6.16 9.38
C ASN A 156 10.87 6.43 8.56
N ALA A 157 10.78 7.09 7.42
CA ALA A 157 11.95 7.38 6.57
C ALA A 157 12.79 8.60 7.00
N GLY A 158 12.63 9.10 8.23
CA GLY A 158 13.46 10.18 8.79
C GLY A 158 12.75 11.53 9.01
N LYS A 159 11.40 11.59 8.96
CA LYS A 159 10.70 12.82 9.36
C LYS A 159 10.88 13.05 10.87
N PHE A 160 11.42 14.22 11.22
CA PHE A 160 11.72 14.57 12.62
C PHE A 160 10.45 14.81 13.45
N LYS A 161 9.45 15.49 12.88
CA LYS A 161 8.18 15.75 13.57
C LYS A 161 7.42 14.45 13.77
N SER A 162 6.98 14.18 15.00
CA SER A 162 6.20 12.97 15.34
C SER A 162 6.94 11.68 15.00
N HIS A 163 8.25 11.64 15.23
CA HIS A 163 9.01 10.38 15.26
C HIS A 163 8.44 9.45 16.34
N ASN A 164 8.47 8.14 16.09
CA ASN A 164 7.97 7.09 16.99
C ASN A 164 6.49 7.26 17.31
N ASP A 165 5.68 7.34 16.27
CA ASP A 165 4.24 7.36 16.45
C ASP A 165 3.78 6.06 17.13
N PRO A 166 3.23 6.13 18.35
CA PRO A 166 3.07 4.95 19.19
C PRO A 166 1.95 4.07 18.68
N PHE A 167 2.11 2.77 18.88
CA PHE A 167 1.03 1.82 18.65
C PHE A 167 0.00 1.86 19.78
N ILE A 168 -1.27 1.64 19.46
CA ILE A 168 -2.28 1.37 20.50
C ILE A 168 -1.92 0.10 21.28
N ARG A 169 -2.25 0.08 22.58
CA ARG A 169 -1.91 -1.03 23.49
C ARG A 169 -2.59 -2.34 23.09
N ASN A 170 -3.88 -2.26 22.76
CA ASN A 170 -4.67 -3.40 22.31
C ASN A 170 -4.73 -3.36 20.79
N LYS A 171 -3.82 -4.11 20.16
CA LYS A 171 -3.73 -4.18 18.71
C LYS A 171 -4.82 -5.09 18.18
N ASP A 172 -5.37 -4.71 17.03
CA ASP A 172 -6.32 -5.56 16.33
C ASP A 172 -5.64 -6.84 15.84
N GLU A 173 -6.43 -7.87 15.60
CA GLU A 173 -5.91 -9.20 15.25
C GLU A 173 -5.12 -9.24 13.93
N TRP A 174 -5.32 -8.23 13.07
CA TRP A 174 -4.64 -8.11 11.78
C TRP A 174 -3.24 -7.53 11.87
N HIS A 175 -2.86 -6.96 13.01
CA HIS A 175 -1.50 -6.48 13.26
C HIS A 175 -0.54 -7.66 13.45
N ILE A 176 0.54 -7.72 12.67
CA ILE A 176 1.54 -8.80 12.76
C ILE A 176 2.85 -8.32 13.38
N PHE A 177 3.33 -7.16 12.93
CA PHE A 177 4.57 -6.58 13.42
C PHE A 177 4.51 -5.06 13.36
N GLY A 178 5.19 -4.40 14.28
CA GLY A 178 5.33 -2.95 14.29
C GLY A 178 6.67 -2.53 14.87
N SER A 179 7.27 -1.49 14.30
CA SER A 179 8.51 -0.89 14.79
C SER A 179 8.45 0.62 14.68
N GLU A 180 8.89 1.31 15.72
CA GLU A 180 8.95 2.78 15.75
C GLU A 180 10.26 3.32 15.14
N SER A 181 11.30 2.48 15.05
CA SER A 181 12.61 2.88 14.51
C SER A 181 12.53 3.46 13.11
N TYR A 182 13.40 4.41 12.82
CA TYR A 182 13.65 4.82 11.44
C TYR A 182 14.11 3.65 10.58
N GLY A 183 13.72 3.67 9.32
CA GLY A 183 14.00 2.55 8.44
C GLY A 183 13.57 2.77 7.00
N TYR A 184 13.83 1.74 6.22
CA TYR A 184 13.36 1.58 4.87
C TYR A 184 13.15 0.09 4.64
N GLY A 185 12.53 -0.27 3.53
CA GLY A 185 12.50 -1.66 3.16
C GLY A 185 12.56 -1.89 1.69
N ARG A 186 12.86 -3.13 1.34
CA ARG A 186 13.25 -3.54 0.00
C ARG A 186 12.27 -4.59 -0.49
N LEU A 187 11.71 -4.34 -1.66
CA LEU A 187 10.86 -5.29 -2.36
C LEU A 187 11.71 -5.99 -3.41
N LYS A 188 11.83 -7.32 -3.30
CA LYS A 188 12.55 -8.17 -4.25
C LYS A 188 11.54 -9.06 -4.96
N ILE A 189 11.39 -8.84 -6.26
CA ILE A 189 10.54 -9.67 -7.12
C ILE A 189 11.45 -10.70 -7.79
N TYR A 190 11.40 -11.94 -7.31
CA TYR A 190 12.29 -12.99 -7.82
C TYR A 190 11.80 -13.58 -9.13
N ASN A 191 10.49 -13.81 -9.25
CA ASN A 191 9.86 -14.39 -10.42
C ASN A 191 8.33 -14.17 -10.37
N LYS A 192 7.57 -14.84 -11.24
CA LYS A 192 6.10 -14.74 -11.31
C LYS A 192 5.36 -15.25 -10.06
N THR A 193 6.04 -16.00 -9.20
CA THR A 193 5.44 -16.73 -8.06
C THR A 193 6.01 -16.33 -6.70
N HIS A 194 7.20 -15.74 -6.63
CA HIS A 194 7.85 -15.38 -5.36
C HIS A 194 8.21 -13.89 -5.30
N VAL A 195 7.69 -13.23 -4.28
CA VAL A 195 8.09 -11.88 -3.86
C VAL A 195 8.55 -11.94 -2.41
N TYR A 196 9.64 -11.24 -2.13
CA TYR A 196 10.17 -11.08 -0.79
C TYR A 196 10.18 -9.60 -0.42
N TYR A 197 9.80 -9.32 0.80
CA TYR A 197 9.92 -8.00 1.40
C TYR A 197 10.72 -8.10 2.68
N GLU A 198 11.59 -7.11 2.90
CA GLU A 198 12.37 -6.96 4.14
C GLU A 198 12.32 -5.51 4.61
N GLN A 199 12.23 -5.32 5.92
CA GLN A 199 12.34 -4.04 6.59
C GLN A 199 13.68 -3.94 7.33
N PHE A 200 14.40 -2.85 7.08
CA PHE A 200 15.62 -2.49 7.79
C PHE A 200 15.34 -1.37 8.78
N SER A 201 15.96 -1.47 9.96
CA SER A 201 16.11 -0.35 10.87
C SER A 201 17.40 0.40 10.54
N SER A 202 17.28 1.69 10.23
CA SER A 202 18.42 2.59 10.03
C SER A 202 19.13 2.92 11.34
N GLU A 203 18.45 2.81 12.48
CA GLU A 203 19.02 3.04 13.81
C GLU A 203 19.86 1.85 14.26
N LYS A 204 19.37 0.63 14.02
CA LYS A 204 20.05 -0.60 14.43
C LYS A 204 21.02 -1.13 13.38
N GLY A 205 20.86 -0.73 12.11
CA GLY A 205 21.67 -1.22 11.00
C GLY A 205 21.40 -2.68 10.62
N GLU A 206 20.22 -3.21 10.99
CA GLU A 206 19.85 -4.62 10.79
C GLU A 206 18.44 -4.78 10.21
N GLU A 207 18.17 -5.96 9.66
CA GLU A 207 16.82 -6.39 9.30
C GLU A 207 15.99 -6.62 10.56
N ILE A 208 14.77 -6.09 10.58
CA ILE A 208 13.86 -6.18 11.74
C ILE A 208 12.56 -6.94 11.45
N ASP A 209 12.20 -7.12 10.18
CA ASP A 209 11.05 -7.91 9.75
C ASP A 209 11.20 -8.32 8.28
N TYR A 210 10.55 -9.40 7.89
CA TYR A 210 10.50 -9.87 6.51
C TYR A 210 9.27 -10.74 6.25
N PHE A 211 8.88 -10.87 4.99
CA PHE A 211 7.90 -11.85 4.58
C PHE A 211 8.05 -12.24 3.11
N TRP A 212 7.50 -13.40 2.79
CA TRP A 212 7.34 -13.92 1.43
C TRP A 212 5.86 -13.90 1.03
N VAL A 213 5.61 -13.49 -0.20
CA VAL A 213 4.36 -13.75 -0.92
C VAL A 213 4.63 -14.80 -1.97
N ILE A 214 3.90 -15.90 -1.87
CA ILE A 214 4.07 -17.06 -2.72
C ILE A 214 2.73 -17.33 -3.42
N LYS A 215 2.78 -17.37 -4.74
CA LYS A 215 1.68 -17.79 -5.60
C LYS A 215 1.99 -19.17 -6.14
N ASP A 216 0.95 -19.98 -6.29
CA ASP A 216 1.07 -21.19 -7.09
C ASP A 216 1.44 -20.81 -8.54
N LYS A 217 2.16 -21.69 -9.23
CA LYS A 217 2.29 -21.58 -10.68
C LYS A 217 0.88 -21.72 -11.23
N ASN A 218 0.37 -20.69 -11.91
CA ASN A 218 -0.87 -20.79 -12.68
C ASN A 218 -0.94 -22.10 -13.47
#